data_AF-A0A8X6SDA9-F1
#
_entry.id   AF-A0A8X6SDA9-F1
#
_cell.length_a   1.000
_cell.length_b   1.000
_cell.length_c   1.000
_cell.angle_alpha   90.00
_cell.angle_beta   90.00
_cell.angle_gamma   90.00
#
_symmetry.space_group_name_H-M   'P 1'
#
loop_
_entity.id
_entity.type
_entity.pdbx_description
1 polymer ?
#
loop_
_entity_poly.entity_id
_entity_poly.type
_entity_poly.pdbx_seq_one_letter_code
_entity_poly.pdbx_strand_id
1 'polypeptide(L)'
;MLNLHINGTNIDNQLKQFWELEEIPNVKDKLLTPEEQFVETHFQNTYACNSDGRFVVKLPFYKSNSELGDSKPAAISRLLAMERKFKNNPDFGKQYKEFMNEYESLGHMSLVNSRSHTSKDQNFYRITPLSSHPALQQS
;
A
#
# COMPACT_ATOMS: atom_id res chain seq x y z
N MET A 1 1.94 -11.34 29.07
CA MET A 1 2.00 -12.78 28.74
C MET A 1 0.94 -13.49 29.55
N LEU A 2 -0.06 -14.09 28.90
CA LEU A 2 -1.05 -14.91 29.59
C LEU A 2 -0.40 -16.26 29.91
N ASN A 3 -0.03 -16.47 31.17
CA ASN A 3 0.43 -17.77 31.67
C ASN A 3 -0.78 -18.71 31.78
N LEU A 4 -0.93 -19.60 30.82
CA LEU A 4 -1.85 -20.73 30.92
C LEU A 4 -1.11 -21.89 31.61
N HIS A 5 -1.48 -22.17 32.86
CA HIS A 5 -0.96 -23.30 33.63
C HIS A 5 -1.52 -24.60 33.02
N ILE A 6 -0.63 -25.49 32.57
CA ILE A 6 -1.00 -26.74 31.91
C ILE A 6 -1.30 -27.80 32.99
N ASN A 7 -2.57 -27.96 33.34
CA ASN A 7 -3.06 -29.13 34.07
C ASN A 7 -3.75 -30.07 33.07
N GLY A 8 -3.20 -31.28 32.91
CA GLY A 8 -3.51 -32.24 31.82
C GLY A 8 -4.95 -32.77 31.72
N THR A 9 -5.88 -32.30 32.54
CA THR A 9 -7.31 -32.64 32.47
C THR A 9 -8.18 -31.55 31.82
N ASN A 10 -7.57 -30.43 31.40
CA ASN A 10 -8.27 -29.24 30.90
C ASN A 10 -7.79 -28.82 29.49
N ILE A 11 -7.10 -29.69 28.74
CA ILE A 11 -6.57 -29.29 27.43
C ILE A 11 -7.69 -29.10 26.40
N ASP A 12 -8.71 -29.96 26.38
CA ASP A 12 -9.81 -29.87 25.42
C ASP A 12 -10.63 -28.59 25.61
N ASN A 13 -10.87 -28.19 26.87
CA ASN A 13 -11.58 -26.96 27.19
C ASN A 13 -10.73 -25.72 26.89
N GLN A 14 -9.43 -25.76 27.15
CA GLN A 14 -8.51 -24.67 26.77
C GLN A 14 -8.38 -24.55 25.25
N LEU A 15 -8.33 -25.67 24.53
CA LEU A 15 -8.31 -25.68 23.06
C LEU A 15 -9.61 -25.11 22.51
N LYS A 16 -10.76 -25.50 23.07
CA LYS A 16 -12.07 -24.97 22.71
C LYS A 16 -12.14 -23.46 22.95
N GLN A 17 -11.71 -22.97 24.10
CA GLN A 17 -11.67 -21.53 24.40
C GLN A 17 -10.70 -20.78 23.48
N PHE A 18 -9.56 -21.38 23.14
CA PHE A 18 -8.63 -20.82 22.18
C PHE A 18 -9.27 -20.68 20.80
N TRP A 19 -9.93 -21.73 20.31
CA TRP A 19 -10.65 -21.70 19.05
C TRP A 19 -11.81 -20.71 19.06
N GLU A 20 -12.60 -20.62 20.13
CA GLU A 20 -13.69 -19.64 20.28
C GLU A 20 -13.20 -18.18 20.30
N LEU A 21 -11.97 -17.93 20.77
CA LEU A 21 -11.39 -16.59 20.87
C LEU A 21 -10.71 -16.14 19.57
N GLU A 22 -10.10 -17.08 18.83
CA GLU A 22 -9.56 -16.81 17.48
C GLU A 22 -10.60 -16.93 16.37
N GLU A 23 -11.77 -17.51 16.66
CA GLU A 23 -12.87 -17.58 15.71
C GLU A 23 -13.35 -16.17 15.38
N ILE A 24 -13.11 -15.77 14.13
CA ILE A 24 -13.64 -14.53 13.59
C ILE A 24 -15.17 -14.70 13.57
N PRO A 25 -15.94 -13.85 14.27
CA PRO A 25 -17.40 -13.96 14.30
C PRO A 25 -17.92 -14.07 12.88
N ASN A 26 -18.79 -15.05 12.63
CA ASN A 26 -19.29 -15.34 11.29
C ASN A 26 -20.00 -14.09 10.74
N VAL A 27 -19.31 -13.38 9.85
CA VAL A 27 -19.77 -12.07 9.33
C VAL A 27 -21.10 -12.22 8.57
N LYS A 28 -21.45 -13.45 8.17
CA LYS A 28 -22.73 -13.79 7.52
C LYS A 28 -23.95 -13.51 8.41
N ASP A 29 -23.79 -13.54 9.73
CA ASP A 29 -24.88 -13.30 10.68
C ASP A 29 -25.01 -11.83 11.09
N LYS A 30 -24.09 -10.97 10.64
CA LYS A 30 -24.10 -9.54 10.93
C LYS A 30 -24.73 -8.79 9.76
N LEU A 31 -25.72 -7.95 10.03
CA LEU A 31 -26.23 -7.00 9.05
C LEU A 31 -25.12 -6.00 8.72
N LEU A 32 -24.53 -6.14 7.53
CA LEU A 32 -23.50 -5.23 7.04
C LEU A 32 -24.10 -3.86 6.73
N THR A 33 -23.32 -2.80 7.00
CA THR A 33 -23.67 -1.48 6.48
C THR A 33 -23.52 -1.44 4.95
N PRO A 34 -24.17 -0.49 4.25
CA PRO A 34 -23.97 -0.31 2.80
C PRO A 34 -22.49 -0.12 2.42
N GLU A 35 -21.71 0.58 3.25
CA GLU A 35 -20.27 0.77 3.11
C GLU A 35 -19.52 -0.57 3.17
N GLU A 36 -19.79 -1.37 4.20
CA GLU A 36 -19.14 -2.66 4.41
C GLU A 36 -19.48 -3.62 3.26
N GLN A 37 -20.74 -3.65 2.84
CA GLN A 37 -21.18 -4.47 1.71
C GLN A 37 -20.53 -4.06 0.39
N PHE A 38 -20.34 -2.76 0.16
CA PHE A 38 -19.61 -2.25 -1.01
C PHE A 38 -18.15 -2.71 -0.99
N VAL A 39 -17.45 -2.57 0.14
CA VAL A 39 -16.05 -2.96 0.29
C VAL A 39 -15.88 -4.48 0.11
N GLU A 40 -16.75 -5.28 0.72
CA GLU A 40 -16.74 -6.74 0.59
C GLU A 40 -16.93 -7.16 -0.87
N THR A 41 -17.93 -6.59 -1.53
CA THR A 41 -18.19 -6.85 -2.96
C THR A 41 -17.01 -6.41 -3.83
N HIS A 42 -16.39 -5.27 -3.53
CA HIS A 42 -15.21 -4.79 -4.25
C HIS A 42 -14.01 -5.71 -4.07
N PHE A 43 -13.77 -6.17 -2.84
CA PHE A 43 -12.70 -7.11 -2.53
C PHE A 43 -12.89 -8.40 -3.32
N GLN A 44 -14.06 -9.04 -3.22
CA GLN A 44 -14.35 -10.29 -3.93
C GLN A 44 -14.16 -10.17 -5.46
N ASN A 45 -14.55 -9.03 -6.03
CA ASN A 45 -14.45 -8.79 -7.48
C ASN A 45 -13.03 -8.44 -7.96
N THR A 46 -12.16 -7.96 -7.07
CA THR A 46 -10.85 -7.42 -7.48
C THR A 46 -9.66 -8.15 -6.86
N TYR A 47 -9.92 -9.04 -5.93
CA TYR A 47 -8.95 -9.94 -5.35
C TYR A 47 -8.45 -10.94 -6.40
N ALA A 48 -7.15 -10.97 -6.59
CA ALA A 48 -6.48 -11.95 -7.46
C ALA A 48 -5.13 -12.34 -6.86
N CYS A 49 -4.68 -13.55 -7.17
CA CYS A 49 -3.29 -13.94 -6.95
C CYS A 49 -2.54 -13.83 -8.28
N ASN A 50 -1.43 -13.09 -8.31
CA ASN A 50 -0.61 -12.97 -9.51
C ASN A 50 0.27 -14.22 -9.71
N SER A 51 0.97 -14.31 -10.85
CA SER A 51 1.88 -15.41 -11.17
C SER A 51 3.01 -15.63 -10.16
N ASP A 52 3.30 -14.61 -9.35
CA ASP A 52 4.38 -14.61 -8.37
C ASP A 52 3.88 -14.98 -6.96
N GLY A 53 2.61 -15.40 -6.83
CA GLY A 53 2.01 -15.79 -5.55
C GLY A 53 1.60 -14.62 -4.66
N ARG A 54 1.56 -13.38 -5.18
CA ARG A 54 1.15 -12.19 -4.42
C ARG A 54 -0.34 -11.91 -4.60
N PHE A 55 -1.00 -11.64 -3.49
CA PHE A 55 -2.37 -11.14 -3.49
C PHE A 55 -2.41 -9.68 -3.95
N VAL A 56 -3.22 -9.42 -4.96
CA VAL A 56 -3.49 -8.11 -5.54
C VAL A 56 -4.96 -7.82 -5.29
N VAL A 57 -5.23 -6.69 -4.65
CA VAL A 57 -6.58 -6.21 -4.38
C VAL A 57 -6.64 -4.77 -4.86
N LYS A 58 -7.72 -4.41 -5.55
CA LYS A 58 -7.92 -3.01 -5.93
C LYS A 58 -8.44 -2.24 -4.72
N LEU A 59 -7.93 -1.03 -4.53
CA LEU A 59 -8.44 -0.17 -3.46
C LEU A 59 -9.84 0.33 -3.84
N PRO A 60 -10.84 0.14 -2.95
CA PRO A 60 -12.18 0.66 -3.18
C PRO A 60 -12.16 2.19 -3.05
N PHE A 61 -12.74 2.89 -4.03
CA PHE A 61 -13.06 4.31 -3.93
C PHE A 61 -14.54 4.42 -3.57
N TYR A 62 -14.83 4.93 -2.37
CA TYR A 62 -16.20 4.99 -1.84
C TYR A 62 -17.11 6.00 -2.58
N LYS A 63 -16.55 6.81 -3.48
CA LYS A 63 -17.25 7.77 -4.35
C LYS A 63 -16.50 7.88 -5.68
N SER A 64 -17.14 8.43 -6.73
CA SER A 64 -16.48 8.62 -8.02
C SER A 64 -15.16 9.38 -7.86
N ASN A 65 -14.15 9.01 -8.65
CA ASN A 65 -12.79 9.59 -8.67
C ASN A 65 -12.72 11.12 -8.81
N SER A 66 -13.86 11.80 -8.94
CA SER A 66 -14.03 13.24 -9.04
C SER A 66 -13.69 14.02 -7.75
N GLU A 67 -13.54 13.36 -6.59
CA GLU A 67 -13.28 14.07 -5.32
C GLU A 67 -11.78 14.35 -5.03
N LEU A 68 -10.84 13.79 -5.80
CA LEU A 68 -9.40 14.02 -5.55
C LEU A 68 -8.94 15.45 -5.92
N GLY A 69 -9.80 16.26 -6.54
CA GLY A 69 -9.51 17.64 -6.94
C GLY A 69 -8.39 17.74 -7.98
N ASP A 70 -8.05 18.98 -8.36
CA ASP A 70 -6.88 19.24 -9.22
C ASP A 70 -5.62 19.41 -8.36
N SER A 71 -4.80 18.36 -8.31
CA SER A 71 -3.52 18.37 -7.58
C SER A 71 -2.37 18.99 -8.38
N LYS A 72 -2.55 19.25 -9.67
CA LYS A 72 -1.48 19.73 -10.56
C LYS A 72 -0.90 21.09 -10.11
N PRO A 73 -1.70 22.12 -9.74
CA PRO A 73 -1.15 23.39 -9.27
C PRO A 73 -0.28 23.23 -8.02
N ALA A 74 -0.74 22.40 -7.06
CA ALA A 74 0.01 22.13 -5.84
C ALA A 74 1.32 21.37 -6.13
N ALA A 75 1.28 20.36 -7.01
CA ALA A 75 2.45 19.61 -7.44
C ALA A 75 3.50 20.51 -8.12
N ILE A 76 3.07 21.39 -9.03
CA ILE A 76 3.95 22.35 -9.70
C ILE A 76 4.58 23.32 -8.69
N SER A 77 3.78 23.87 -7.78
CA SER A 77 4.29 24.78 -6.74
C SER A 77 5.36 24.10 -5.88
N ARG A 78 5.13 22.84 -5.51
CA ARG A 78 6.10 22.04 -4.74
C ARG A 78 7.38 21.77 -5.52
N LEU A 79 7.28 21.44 -6.81
CA LEU A 79 8.43 21.25 -7.69
C LEU A 79 9.28 22.52 -7.77
N LEU A 80 8.67 23.67 -8.07
CA LEU A 80 9.39 24.95 -8.16
C LEU A 80 10.05 25.35 -6.84
N ALA A 81 9.40 25.05 -5.71
CA ALA A 81 10.00 25.26 -4.39
C ALA A 81 11.24 24.40 -4.17
N MET A 82 11.21 23.14 -4.63
CA MET A 82 12.38 22.25 -4.58
C MET A 82 13.52 22.75 -5.48
N GLU A 83 13.22 23.20 -6.70
CA GLU A 83 14.22 23.78 -7.59
C GLU A 83 14.90 25.01 -6.98
N ARG A 84 14.14 25.91 -6.34
CA ARG A 84 14.71 27.03 -5.59
C ARG A 84 15.61 26.55 -4.45
N LYS A 85 15.20 25.52 -3.71
CA LYS A 85 16.01 24.92 -2.63
C LYS A 85 17.33 24.35 -3.17
N PHE A 86 17.31 23.67 -4.31
CA PHE A 86 18.52 23.15 -4.94
C PHE A 86 19.47 24.25 -5.42
N LYS A 87 18.93 25.36 -5.93
CA LYS A 87 19.75 26.51 -6.33
C LYS A 87 20.40 27.20 -5.12
N ASN A 88 19.65 27.36 -4.04
CA ASN A 88 20.15 28.03 -2.83
C ASN A 88 21.09 27.14 -2.01
N ASN A 89 20.96 25.82 -2.11
CA ASN A 89 21.85 24.85 -1.47
C ASN A 89 22.25 23.75 -2.49
N PRO A 90 23.36 23.97 -3.22
CA PRO A 90 23.83 23.04 -4.25
C PRO A 90 24.21 21.66 -3.71
N ASP A 91 24.72 21.59 -2.47
CA ASP A 91 25.11 20.33 -1.84
C ASP A 91 23.89 19.44 -1.58
N PHE A 92 22.82 20.03 -1.02
CA PHE A 92 21.54 19.33 -0.86
C PHE A 92 20.96 18.87 -2.21
N GLY A 93 21.09 19.69 -3.26
CA GLY A 93 20.68 19.31 -4.61
C GLY A 93 21.47 18.13 -5.17
N LYS A 94 22.78 18.05 -4.88
CA LYS A 94 23.62 16.92 -5.27
C LYS A 94 23.18 15.63 -4.55
N GLN A 95 23.06 15.67 -3.23
CA GLN A 95 22.62 14.53 -2.42
C GLN A 95 21.25 14.00 -2.86
N TYR A 96 20.31 14.91 -3.15
CA TYR A 96 18.99 14.52 -3.65
C TYR A 96 19.05 13.78 -4.99
N LYS A 97 19.89 14.24 -5.94
CA LYS A 97 20.06 13.55 -7.23
C LYS A 97 20.70 12.18 -7.07
N GLU A 98 21.73 12.08 -6.22
CA GLU A 98 22.38 10.82 -5.90
C GLU A 98 21.37 9.81 -5.33
N PHE A 99 20.55 10.25 -4.38
CA PHE A 99 19.46 9.43 -3.83
C PHE A 99 18.46 8.98 -4.90
N MET A 100 18.00 9.87 -5.79
CA MET A 100 17.01 9.49 -6.82
C MET A 100 17.59 8.48 -7.81
N ASN A 101 18.88 8.59 -8.15
CA ASN A 101 19.57 7.62 -8.99
C ASN A 101 19.71 6.25 -8.30
N GLU A 102 20.04 6.25 -7.00
CA GLU A 102 20.07 5.02 -6.19
C GLU A 102 18.67 4.40 -6.09
N TYR A 103 17.64 5.21 -5.87
CA TYR A 103 16.26 4.77 -5.78
C TYR A 103 15.76 4.11 -7.08
N GLU A 104 16.18 4.63 -8.24
CA GLU A 104 15.96 4.01 -9.54
C GLU A 104 16.79 2.73 -9.72
N SER A 105 18.08 2.73 -9.36
CA SER A 105 18.96 1.58 -9.53
C SER A 105 18.54 0.38 -8.67
N LEU A 106 17.95 0.63 -7.50
CA LEU A 106 17.34 -0.37 -6.63
C LEU A 106 15.97 -0.88 -7.14
N GLY A 107 15.47 -0.37 -8.27
CA GLY A 107 14.19 -0.76 -8.85
C GLY A 107 12.97 -0.22 -8.08
N HIS A 108 13.16 0.75 -7.20
CA HIS A 108 12.06 1.42 -6.50
C HIS A 108 11.36 2.46 -7.37
N MET A 109 11.99 2.88 -8.46
CA MET A 109 11.42 3.74 -9.48
C MET A 109 11.81 3.23 -10.87
N SER A 110 10.88 3.26 -11.81
CA SER A 110 11.14 2.89 -13.20
C SER A 110 10.40 3.79 -14.16
N LEU A 111 11.06 4.19 -15.25
CA LEU A 111 10.42 4.94 -16.33
C LEU A 111 9.28 4.12 -16.97
N VAL A 112 8.11 4.73 -17.07
CA VAL A 112 6.95 4.14 -17.76
C VAL A 112 7.13 4.34 -19.26
N ASN A 113 7.21 3.23 -20.00
CA ASN A 113 7.27 3.27 -21.46
C ASN A 113 5.97 3.87 -22.03
N SER A 114 6.11 4.94 -22.81
CA SER A 114 5.04 5.83 -23.31
C SER A 114 4.02 5.19 -24.26
N ARG A 115 3.98 3.86 -24.40
CA ARG A 115 3.08 3.16 -25.34
C ARG A 115 1.61 3.15 -24.90
N SER A 116 1.30 3.57 -23.67
CA SER A 116 -0.06 3.56 -23.11
C SER A 116 -0.62 4.94 -22.73
N HIS A 117 0.13 6.04 -22.93
CA HIS A 117 -0.31 7.38 -22.53
C HIS A 117 -0.21 8.37 -23.70
N THR A 118 -1.31 9.09 -23.94
CA THR A 118 -1.56 9.93 -25.12
C THR A 118 -0.85 11.29 -25.14
N SER A 119 0.08 11.55 -24.22
CA SER A 119 0.83 12.81 -24.15
C SER A 119 2.30 12.58 -24.50
N LYS A 120 2.74 13.12 -25.64
CA LYS A 120 4.09 12.92 -26.18
C LYS A 120 5.20 13.67 -25.43
N ASP A 121 4.86 14.49 -24.44
CA ASP A 121 5.80 15.46 -23.83
C ASP A 121 6.13 15.17 -22.35
N GLN A 122 5.75 14.01 -21.79
CA GLN A 122 5.94 13.75 -20.36
C GLN A 122 6.45 12.33 -20.08
N ASN A 123 7.57 12.26 -19.36
CA ASN A 123 8.11 11.03 -18.80
C ASN A 123 7.38 10.73 -17.48
N PHE A 124 6.64 9.63 -17.44
CA PHE A 124 5.99 9.15 -16.22
C PHE A 124 6.89 8.11 -15.54
N TYR A 125 6.96 8.12 -14.22
CA TYR A 125 7.67 7.10 -13.44
C TYR A 125 6.68 6.30 -12.60
N ARG A 126 6.88 4.98 -12.56
CA ARG A 126 6.19 4.10 -11.62
C ARG A 126 7.06 3.97 -10.38
N ILE A 127 6.49 4.29 -9.23
CA ILE A 127 7.12 4.04 -7.94
C ILE A 127 6.62 2.69 -7.43
N THR A 128 7.54 1.77 -7.15
CA THR A 128 7.21 0.50 -6.51
C THR A 128 7.17 0.73 -5.00
N PRO A 129 6.05 0.45 -4.31
CA PRO A 129 5.96 0.62 -2.87
C PRO A 129 7.10 -0.09 -2.14
N LEU A 130 7.64 0.55 -1.10
CA LEU A 130 8.82 0.14 -0.34
C LEU A 130 8.67 -1.18 0.45
N SER A 131 7.59 -1.95 0.25
CA SER A 131 7.35 -3.25 0.87
C SER A 131 8.32 -4.35 0.43
N SER A 132 9.29 -4.01 -0.43
CA SER A 132 10.38 -4.90 -0.85
C SER A 132 11.67 -4.72 -0.02
N HIS A 133 11.67 -3.86 1.00
CA HIS A 133 12.87 -3.57 1.79
C HIS A 133 13.09 -4.66 2.88
N PRO A 134 14.25 -5.36 2.91
CA PRO A 134 14.55 -6.39 3.92
C PRO A 134 14.53 -5.92 5.39
N ALA A 135 14.47 -4.60 5.65
CA ALA A 135 14.36 -4.06 7.01
C ALA A 135 13.01 -4.34 7.69
N LEU A 136 11.96 -4.74 6.96
CA LEU A 136 10.66 -5.13 7.52
C LEU A 136 10.46 -6.66 7.61
N GLN A 137 11.50 -7.45 7.36
CA GLN A 137 11.51 -8.91 7.62
C GLN A 137 12.15 -9.27 8.97
N GLN A 138 12.49 -8.27 9.78
CA GLN A 138 12.96 -8.46 11.16
C GLN A 138 12.10 -7.64 12.13
N SER A 139 10.86 -8.06 12.32
CA SER A 139 10.05 -7.70 13.48
C SER A 139 9.09 -8.82 13.83
#